data_AF-A0A9D2EYI3-F1
#
_entry.id   AF-A0A9D2EYI3-F1
#
_cell.length_a   1.000
_cell.length_b   1.000
_cell.length_c   1.000
_cell.angle_alpha   90.00
_cell.angle_beta   90.00
_cell.angle_gamma   90.00
#
_symmetry.space_group_name_H-M   'P 1'
#
loop_
_entity.id
_entity.type
_entity.pdbx_description
1 polymer ?
#
loop_
_entity_poly.entity_id
_entity_poly.type
_entity_poly.pdbx_seq_one_letter_code
_entity_poly.pdbx_strand_id
1 'polypeptide(L)'
;MRARARRVSYVALALIAVLATADCGVPESTTTSPDEPQQEEQVVEDPQGQQGETDTNEVADPGANDQRDPAEPPVATVSYEQNGSAQTTQPLSCSSTWSFEQDGETLTVNTEAPHPVEYSADGMPAVSVSEQTKVDVSFDVPATGVTVRRWSEMDILGSAAPLNGEAVESELADDGSASFNVQPGFRYSVNATFDAGEALYVFTVPSV
;
A
#
# COMPACT_ATOMS: atom_id res chain seq x y z
N MET A 1 39.28 16.14 -30.90
CA MET A 1 39.70 14.81 -30.41
C MET A 1 40.75 14.94 -29.32
N ARG A 2 40.47 14.49 -28.09
CA ARG A 2 41.34 13.66 -27.22
C ARG A 2 40.69 13.53 -25.84
N ALA A 3 40.21 12.33 -25.54
CA ALA A 3 39.59 12.01 -24.25
C ALA A 3 40.62 12.00 -23.12
N ARG A 4 40.17 12.29 -21.89
CA ARG A 4 40.88 11.92 -20.66
C ARG A 4 40.04 10.90 -19.90
N ALA A 5 40.28 9.62 -20.21
CA ALA A 5 39.79 8.53 -19.38
C ALA A 5 40.41 8.62 -17.98
N ARG A 6 39.58 8.52 -16.93
CA ARG A 6 40.04 8.15 -15.59
C ARG A 6 39.63 6.70 -15.34
N ARG A 7 40.63 5.81 -15.33
CA ARG A 7 40.48 4.46 -14.78
C ARG A 7 40.52 4.57 -13.26
N VAL A 8 39.60 3.90 -12.58
CA VAL A 8 39.76 3.50 -11.18
C VAL A 8 39.50 1.99 -11.13
N SER A 9 40.43 1.24 -10.57
CA SER A 9 40.40 -0.22 -10.56
C SER A 9 39.73 -0.76 -9.30
N TYR A 10 38.98 -1.85 -9.48
CA TYR A 10 38.61 -2.91 -8.54
C TYR A 10 39.11 -2.83 -7.09
N VAL A 11 38.17 -3.04 -6.17
CA VAL A 11 38.36 -4.01 -5.07
C VAL A 11 37.20 -4.99 -5.14
N ALA A 12 37.51 -6.27 -5.39
CA ALA A 12 36.55 -7.35 -5.21
C ALA A 12 36.64 -7.87 -3.77
N LEU A 13 35.52 -7.95 -3.06
CA LEU A 13 35.43 -8.65 -1.78
C LEU A 13 34.51 -9.85 -1.97
N ALA A 14 35.10 -11.04 -2.07
CA ALA A 14 34.35 -12.28 -1.97
C ALA A 14 34.17 -12.61 -0.48
N LEU A 15 32.93 -12.80 -0.03
CA LEU A 15 32.64 -13.40 1.26
C LEU A 15 31.92 -14.73 1.03
N ILE A 16 32.59 -15.81 1.42
CA ILE A 16 32.03 -17.17 1.40
C ILE A 16 31.43 -17.42 2.78
N ALA A 17 30.15 -17.82 2.84
CA ALA A 17 29.53 -18.37 4.03
C ALA A 17 29.06 -19.80 3.72
N VAL A 18 29.36 -20.74 4.64
CA VAL A 18 29.10 -22.17 4.47
C VAL A 18 27.86 -22.59 5.26
N LEU A 19 27.14 -23.57 4.70
CA LEU A 19 25.95 -24.27 5.18
C LEU A 19 25.84 -24.48 6.70
N ALA A 20 24.62 -24.32 7.21
CA ALA A 20 24.11 -25.08 8.35
C ALA A 20 22.71 -25.61 8.01
N THR A 21 22.54 -26.93 7.99
CA THR A 21 21.25 -27.60 7.81
C THR A 21 20.57 -27.79 9.17
N ALA A 22 19.44 -27.13 9.39
CA ALA A 22 18.59 -27.38 10.54
C ALA A 22 17.45 -28.33 10.15
N ASP A 23 17.63 -29.61 10.47
CA ASP A 23 16.54 -30.58 10.53
C ASP A 23 15.71 -30.32 11.80
N CYS A 24 14.39 -30.20 11.69
CA CYS A 24 13.50 -30.01 12.82
C CYS A 24 12.12 -30.66 12.58
N GLY A 25 12.05 -31.95 12.93
CA GLY A 25 11.03 -32.47 13.84
C GLY A 25 9.56 -32.22 13.51
N VAL A 26 8.92 -33.23 12.92
CA VAL A 26 7.45 -33.39 12.93
C VAL A 26 6.99 -33.69 14.37
N PRO A 27 6.03 -32.94 14.95
CA PRO A 27 5.34 -33.37 16.17
C PRO A 27 4.27 -34.42 15.84
N GLU A 28 4.41 -35.61 16.43
CA GLU A 28 3.41 -36.68 16.33
C GLU A 28 2.07 -36.26 16.93
N SER A 29 0.97 -36.56 16.22
CA SER A 29 -0.39 -36.40 16.75
C SER A 29 -0.76 -37.61 17.61
N THR A 30 -0.80 -37.45 18.93
CA THR A 30 -1.25 -38.49 19.85
C THR A 30 -2.77 -38.59 19.89
N THR A 31 -3.28 -39.68 19.34
CA THR A 31 -4.65 -40.18 19.55
C THR A 31 -4.96 -40.36 21.04
N THR A 32 -6.10 -39.87 21.51
CA THR A 32 -6.89 -40.49 22.59
C THR A 32 -8.38 -40.16 22.39
N SER A 33 -9.22 -41.15 22.68
CA SER A 33 -10.69 -41.17 22.54
C SER A 33 -11.19 -42.28 23.47
N PRO A 34 -12.49 -42.37 23.80
CA PRO A 34 -13.41 -41.33 24.28
C PRO A 34 -13.91 -41.66 25.71
N ASP A 35 -14.63 -40.75 26.38
CA ASP A 35 -15.61 -41.15 27.41
C ASP A 35 -16.68 -40.07 27.62
N GLU A 36 -17.93 -40.50 27.80
CA GLU A 36 -19.12 -39.68 28.03
C GLU A 36 -19.89 -40.32 29.21
N PRO A 37 -20.51 -39.55 30.12
CA PRO A 37 -21.98 -39.64 30.14
C PRO A 37 -22.76 -38.37 30.56
N GLN A 38 -23.80 -38.15 29.75
CA GLN A 38 -25.13 -37.54 29.91
C GLN A 38 -25.80 -37.29 31.30
N GLN A 39 -26.88 -36.48 31.24
CA GLN A 39 -28.07 -36.38 32.15
C GLN A 39 -27.92 -35.59 33.48
N GLU A 40 -28.90 -34.86 34.04
CA GLU A 40 -30.25 -34.38 33.61
C GLU A 40 -30.77 -33.22 34.52
N GLU A 41 -32.08 -32.85 34.43
CA GLU A 41 -32.88 -31.93 35.27
C GLU A 41 -32.67 -30.39 35.16
N GLN A 42 -33.65 -29.50 35.39
CA GLN A 42 -35.04 -29.31 34.89
C GLN A 42 -35.67 -28.08 35.60
N VAL A 43 -36.31 -27.17 34.85
CA VAL A 43 -37.52 -26.36 35.19
C VAL A 43 -37.51 -25.36 36.37
N VAL A 44 -37.93 -24.10 36.13
CA VAL A 44 -39.05 -23.36 36.79
C VAL A 44 -39.32 -22.02 36.08
N GLU A 45 -40.61 -21.66 35.97
CA GLU A 45 -41.18 -20.40 35.44
C GLU A 45 -42.20 -19.85 36.50
N ASP A 46 -42.62 -18.58 36.57
CA ASP A 46 -42.44 -17.43 35.66
C ASP A 46 -42.15 -16.08 36.40
N PRO A 47 -43.11 -15.25 36.89
CA PRO A 47 -43.12 -13.86 36.41
C PRO A 47 -43.04 -12.71 37.43
N GLN A 48 -42.93 -11.50 36.85
CA GLN A 48 -43.34 -10.16 37.34
C GLN A 48 -42.32 -9.30 38.12
N GLY A 49 -41.60 -8.45 37.37
CA GLY A 49 -42.04 -7.04 37.22
C GLY A 49 -41.49 -5.97 38.17
N GLN A 50 -40.69 -5.06 37.62
CA GLN A 50 -40.89 -3.62 37.87
C GLN A 50 -40.40 -2.78 36.67
N GLN A 51 -41.14 -1.73 36.33
CA GLN A 51 -40.75 -0.75 35.32
C GLN A 51 -39.64 0.15 35.88
N GLY A 52 -38.67 0.47 35.04
CA GLY A 52 -37.55 1.38 35.33
C GLY A 52 -37.19 2.15 34.08
N GLU A 53 -38.11 2.97 33.58
CA GLU A 53 -37.86 3.90 32.48
C GLU A 53 -36.85 4.97 32.94
N THR A 54 -35.56 4.69 32.79
CA THR A 54 -34.55 5.73 32.61
C THR A 54 -34.40 5.96 31.12
N ASP A 55 -35.21 6.89 30.62
CA ASP A 55 -35.12 7.48 29.29
C ASP A 55 -33.84 8.35 29.21
N THR A 56 -32.67 7.71 29.30
CA THR A 56 -31.45 8.26 28.71
C THR A 56 -31.59 8.09 27.21
N ASN A 57 -32.33 9.01 26.62
CA ASN A 57 -32.23 9.39 25.23
C ASN A 57 -30.83 9.98 25.04
N GLU A 58 -29.82 9.10 25.05
CA GLU A 58 -28.48 9.39 24.59
C GLU A 58 -28.66 9.76 23.12
N VAL A 59 -28.69 11.07 22.87
CA VAL A 59 -28.55 11.62 21.54
C VAL A 59 -27.17 11.17 21.08
N ALA A 60 -27.13 10.03 20.39
CA ALA A 60 -25.95 9.56 19.70
C ALA A 60 -25.51 10.72 18.80
N ASP A 61 -24.40 11.36 19.18
CA ASP A 61 -23.88 12.52 18.49
C ASP A 61 -23.57 12.07 17.04
N PRO A 62 -24.28 12.59 16.02
CA PRO A 62 -23.98 12.24 14.65
C PRO A 62 -22.63 12.82 14.19
N GLY A 63 -21.96 13.64 15.03
CA GLY A 63 -20.59 14.09 14.89
C GLY A 63 -19.54 13.03 15.21
N ALA A 64 -19.74 11.78 14.78
CA ALA A 64 -18.75 10.70 14.84
C ALA A 64 -17.61 10.90 13.82
N ASN A 65 -16.93 12.04 13.95
CA ASN A 65 -15.62 12.40 13.45
C ASN A 65 -15.23 11.78 12.07
N ASP A 66 -15.68 12.40 10.98
CA ASP A 66 -15.15 12.18 9.61
C ASP A 66 -13.66 12.58 9.45
N GLN A 67 -12.96 12.83 10.56
CA GLN A 67 -11.54 13.17 10.59
C GLN A 67 -10.72 11.89 10.49
N ARG A 68 -10.03 11.75 9.34
CA ARG A 68 -9.00 10.73 9.06
C ARG A 68 -8.09 10.49 10.27
N ASP A 69 -7.72 9.24 10.52
CA ASP A 69 -6.69 8.90 11.48
C ASP A 69 -5.38 9.62 11.12
N PRO A 70 -4.84 10.53 11.97
CA PRO A 70 -3.62 11.27 11.66
C PRO A 70 -2.39 10.36 11.47
N ALA A 71 -2.44 9.11 11.93
CA ALA A 71 -1.39 8.11 11.69
C ALA A 71 -1.36 7.58 10.25
N GLU A 72 -2.45 7.75 9.47
CA GLU A 72 -2.50 7.29 8.08
C GLU A 72 -1.92 8.33 7.11
N PRO A 73 -1.04 7.93 6.17
CA PRO A 73 -0.59 8.80 5.09
C PRO A 73 -1.73 9.10 4.10
N PRO A 74 -1.60 10.14 3.25
CA PRO A 74 -2.61 10.59 2.29
C PRO A 74 -3.18 9.48 1.39
N VAL A 75 -4.45 9.60 0.99
CA VAL A 75 -5.05 8.72 -0.03
C VAL A 75 -4.83 9.36 -1.40
N ALA A 76 -4.23 8.61 -2.31
CA ALA A 76 -4.07 9.00 -3.70
C ALA A 76 -5.29 8.57 -4.55
N THR A 77 -5.60 9.33 -5.59
CA THR A 77 -6.56 8.95 -6.64
C THR A 77 -5.98 9.31 -8.01
N VAL A 78 -5.86 8.32 -8.89
CA VAL A 78 -5.42 8.49 -10.28
C VAL A 78 -6.66 8.74 -11.15
N SER A 79 -6.71 9.89 -11.79
CA SER A 79 -7.77 10.32 -12.72
C SER A 79 -7.25 10.34 -14.15
N TYR A 80 -8.08 9.93 -15.11
CA TYR A 80 -7.74 9.92 -16.53
C TYR A 80 -9.00 10.00 -17.41
N GLU A 81 -8.87 10.48 -18.64
CA GLU A 81 -9.97 10.42 -19.61
C GLU A 81 -9.88 9.14 -20.46
N GLN A 82 -11.02 8.47 -20.63
CA GLN A 82 -11.17 7.36 -21.57
C GLN A 82 -12.46 7.54 -22.38
N ASN A 83 -12.38 7.51 -23.71
CA ASN A 83 -13.53 7.67 -24.60
C ASN A 83 -14.39 8.93 -24.33
N GLY A 84 -13.76 10.03 -23.89
CA GLY A 84 -14.44 11.27 -23.53
C GLY A 84 -15.19 11.24 -22.19
N SER A 85 -14.90 10.27 -21.32
CA SER A 85 -15.42 10.18 -19.95
C SER A 85 -14.27 10.13 -18.95
N ALA A 86 -14.36 10.92 -17.88
CA ALA A 86 -13.42 10.82 -16.76
C ALA A 86 -13.58 9.46 -16.06
N GLN A 87 -12.45 8.82 -15.77
CA GLN A 87 -12.31 7.58 -15.02
C GLN A 87 -11.37 7.82 -13.83
N THR A 88 -11.56 7.06 -12.75
CA THR A 88 -10.76 7.17 -11.54
C THR A 88 -10.38 5.78 -11.03
N THR A 89 -9.16 5.63 -10.51
CA THR A 89 -8.72 4.42 -9.81
C THR A 89 -7.89 4.81 -8.58
N GLN A 90 -8.01 4.04 -7.50
CA GLN A 90 -7.19 4.21 -6.30
C GLN A 90 -5.96 3.30 -6.42
N PRO A 91 -4.74 3.85 -6.47
CA PRO A 91 -3.52 3.05 -6.50
C PRO A 91 -3.33 2.35 -5.14
N LEU A 92 -2.58 1.25 -5.14
CA LEU A 92 -2.26 0.53 -3.91
C LEU A 92 -1.29 1.37 -3.08
N SER A 93 -1.63 1.66 -1.83
CA SER A 93 -0.70 2.24 -0.86
C SER A 93 0.29 1.16 -0.40
N CYS A 94 1.57 1.45 -0.48
CA CYS A 94 2.67 0.53 -0.19
C CYS A 94 3.40 0.95 1.10
N SER A 95 4.65 1.42 0.98
CA SER A 95 5.45 1.87 2.11
C SER A 95 5.22 3.36 2.42
N SER A 96 5.39 3.75 3.68
CA SER A 96 5.33 5.15 4.10
C SER A 96 6.21 5.41 5.32
N THR A 97 6.73 6.62 5.43
CA THR A 97 7.27 7.19 6.68
C THR A 97 6.44 8.41 6.99
N TRP A 98 5.70 8.40 8.10
CA TRP A 98 4.68 9.39 8.41
C TRP A 98 4.78 9.87 9.86
N SER A 99 4.81 11.18 10.06
CA SER A 99 4.93 11.85 11.36
C SER A 99 3.68 12.68 11.66
N PHE A 100 3.17 12.56 12.89
CA PHE A 100 1.96 13.27 13.32
C PHE A 100 2.02 13.60 14.81
N GLU A 101 1.23 14.58 15.25
CA GLU A 101 1.11 14.95 16.66
C GLU A 101 0.01 14.13 17.35
N GLN A 102 0.32 13.54 18.51
CA GLN A 102 -0.64 12.93 19.41
C GLN A 102 -0.33 13.37 20.84
N ASP A 103 -1.35 13.87 21.55
CA ASP A 103 -1.24 14.36 22.93
C ASP A 103 -0.13 15.41 23.20
N GLY A 104 0.34 16.09 22.14
CA GLY A 104 1.41 17.09 22.19
C GLY A 104 2.83 16.52 22.00
N GLU A 105 2.95 15.26 21.59
CA GLU A 105 4.20 14.62 21.18
C GLU A 105 4.16 14.24 19.69
N THR A 106 5.26 14.48 18.97
CA THR A 106 5.45 14.01 17.59
C THR A 106 5.72 12.50 17.60
N LEU A 107 4.80 11.72 17.05
CA LEU A 107 4.99 10.31 16.75
C LEU A 107 5.44 10.12 15.30
N THR A 108 6.04 8.97 14.99
CA THR A 108 6.40 8.60 13.61
C THR A 108 6.19 7.11 13.38
N VAL A 109 5.39 6.80 12.39
CA VAL A 109 5.07 5.44 11.94
C VAL A 109 5.81 5.15 10.64
N ASN A 110 6.36 3.94 10.54
CA ASN A 110 6.99 3.44 9.33
C ASN A 110 6.25 2.18 8.89
N THR A 111 5.72 2.22 7.67
CA THR A 111 5.08 1.07 7.02
C THR A 111 6.07 0.53 6.01
N GLU A 112 6.61 -0.67 6.25
CA GLU A 112 7.40 -1.40 5.26
C GLU A 112 6.48 -2.27 4.40
N ALA A 113 6.73 -2.27 3.10
CA ALA A 113 5.97 -3.05 2.12
C ALA A 113 6.91 -3.54 1.00
N PRO A 114 6.52 -4.58 0.23
CA PRO A 114 7.31 -5.05 -0.91
C PRO A 114 7.64 -3.94 -1.93
N HIS A 115 8.75 -4.10 -2.64
CA HIS A 115 9.13 -3.20 -3.72
C HIS A 115 8.09 -3.27 -4.86
N PRO A 116 7.81 -2.18 -5.61
CA PRO A 116 6.75 -2.15 -6.64
C PRO A 116 6.74 -3.30 -7.64
N VAL A 117 7.88 -3.92 -7.97
CA VAL A 117 7.99 -5.05 -8.90
C VAL A 117 7.68 -6.43 -8.28
N GLU A 118 7.62 -6.53 -6.95
CA GLU A 118 7.38 -7.80 -6.23
C GLU A 118 5.89 -8.12 -6.10
N TYR A 119 5.02 -7.12 -6.27
CA TYR A 119 3.58 -7.34 -6.34
C TYR A 119 3.19 -8.13 -7.61
N SER A 120 2.17 -8.97 -7.47
CA SER A 120 1.47 -9.52 -8.64
C SER A 120 0.83 -8.39 -9.46
N ALA A 121 0.89 -8.48 -10.79
CA ALA A 121 0.09 -7.63 -11.67
C ALA A 121 -1.41 -7.98 -11.53
N ASP A 122 -1.72 -9.28 -11.43
CA ASP A 122 -3.07 -9.75 -11.11
C ASP A 122 -3.44 -9.31 -9.68
N GLY A 123 -4.47 -8.46 -9.58
CA GLY A 123 -4.93 -7.86 -8.32
C GLY A 123 -4.40 -6.46 -8.04
N MET A 124 -3.49 -5.93 -8.85
CA MET A 124 -3.05 -4.54 -8.76
C MET A 124 -4.11 -3.59 -9.35
N PRO A 125 -4.37 -2.41 -8.74
CA PRO A 125 -5.22 -1.39 -9.35
C PRO A 125 -4.73 -1.01 -10.75
N ALA A 126 -5.66 -0.96 -11.70
CA ALA A 126 -5.34 -0.76 -13.11
C ALA A 126 -5.90 0.57 -13.65
N VAL A 127 -5.11 1.22 -14.52
CA VAL A 127 -5.58 2.25 -15.46
C VAL A 127 -5.74 1.59 -16.82
N SER A 128 -6.94 1.61 -17.39
CA SER A 128 -7.27 0.90 -18.63
C SER A 128 -7.25 1.85 -19.81
N VAL A 129 -6.09 2.04 -20.44
CA VAL A 129 -5.93 2.85 -21.65
C VAL A 129 -5.27 2.05 -22.78
N SER A 130 -5.53 2.41 -24.03
CA SER A 130 -5.01 1.72 -25.22
C SER A 130 -3.78 2.38 -25.85
N GLU A 131 -3.46 3.60 -25.45
CA GLU A 131 -2.35 4.40 -25.97
C GLU A 131 -1.75 5.29 -24.88
N GLN A 132 -0.72 6.07 -25.21
CA GLN A 132 -0.14 7.00 -24.26
C GLN A 132 -1.18 8.04 -23.82
N THR A 133 -1.47 8.07 -22.51
CA THR A 133 -2.55 8.89 -21.95
C THR A 133 -2.00 9.73 -20.80
N LYS A 134 -2.42 11.01 -20.71
CA LYS A 134 -2.13 11.82 -19.53
C LYS A 134 -3.00 11.34 -18.36
N VAL A 135 -2.40 11.19 -17.19
CA VAL A 135 -3.10 10.98 -15.92
C VAL A 135 -2.79 12.11 -14.96
N ASP A 136 -3.72 12.38 -14.06
CA ASP A 136 -3.56 13.33 -12.96
C ASP A 136 -3.78 12.57 -11.64
N VAL A 137 -2.82 12.65 -10.72
CA VAL A 137 -2.84 12.02 -9.40
C VAL A 137 -3.11 13.09 -8.36
N SER A 138 -4.29 13.04 -7.77
CA SER A 138 -4.69 13.90 -6.65
C SER A 138 -4.50 13.18 -5.32
N PHE A 139 -4.29 13.95 -4.26
CA PHE A 139 -4.17 13.46 -2.89
C PHE A 139 -5.18 14.19 -2.00
N ASP A 140 -5.67 13.54 -0.96
CA ASP A 140 -6.57 14.17 0.04
C ASP A 140 -5.85 15.20 0.94
N VAL A 141 -4.52 15.22 0.94
CA VAL A 141 -3.64 16.27 1.47
C VAL A 141 -2.67 16.68 0.37
N PRO A 142 -2.48 17.99 0.06
CA PRO A 142 -1.57 18.43 -1.01
C PRO A 142 -0.13 17.91 -0.84
N ALA A 143 0.42 17.29 -1.91
CA ALA A 143 1.82 16.91 -1.94
C ALA A 143 2.75 18.11 -2.17
N THR A 144 3.91 18.11 -1.53
CA THR A 144 4.99 19.10 -1.70
C THR A 144 6.07 18.64 -2.68
N GLY A 145 6.05 17.36 -3.06
CA GLY A 145 6.93 16.78 -4.07
C GLY A 145 6.39 15.45 -4.58
N VAL A 146 6.64 15.12 -5.85
CA VAL A 146 6.33 13.80 -6.43
C VAL A 146 7.49 13.33 -7.30
N THR A 147 7.84 12.05 -7.18
CA THR A 147 8.74 11.34 -8.10
C THR A 147 8.02 10.11 -8.65
N VAL A 148 7.91 10.03 -9.98
CA VAL A 148 7.28 8.90 -10.67
C VAL A 148 8.35 8.00 -11.29
N ARG A 149 8.19 6.69 -11.12
CA ARG A 149 9.00 5.66 -11.78
C ARG A 149 8.11 4.64 -12.48
N ARG A 150 8.63 4.02 -13.54
CA ARG A 150 7.96 2.92 -14.24
C ARG A 150 8.86 1.74 -14.54
N TRP A 151 8.23 0.59 -14.76
CA TRP A 151 8.85 -0.67 -15.17
C TRP A 151 8.00 -1.34 -16.25
N SER A 152 8.64 -1.92 -17.26
CA SER A 152 7.97 -2.81 -18.23
C SER A 152 7.49 -4.08 -17.52
N GLU A 153 6.21 -4.41 -17.63
CA GLU A 153 5.67 -5.67 -17.06
C GLU A 153 6.32 -6.90 -17.74
N MET A 154 6.72 -6.78 -19.01
CA MET A 154 7.47 -7.83 -19.72
C MET A 154 8.88 -8.03 -19.12
N ASP A 155 9.53 -6.94 -18.68
CA ASP A 155 10.86 -7.01 -18.06
C ASP A 155 10.77 -7.59 -16.63
N ILE A 156 9.70 -7.26 -15.88
CA ILE A 156 9.41 -7.84 -14.56
C ILE A 156 9.28 -9.37 -14.68
N LEU A 157 8.50 -9.87 -15.64
CA LEU A 157 8.31 -11.32 -15.86
C LEU A 157 9.59 -12.02 -16.36
N GLY A 158 10.46 -11.31 -17.08
CA GLY A 158 11.66 -11.86 -17.69
C GLY A 158 12.94 -11.79 -16.84
N SER A 159 12.93 -11.04 -15.74
CA SER A 159 14.15 -10.72 -14.98
C SER A 159 14.36 -11.60 -13.75
N ALA A 160 15.58 -12.13 -13.61
CA ALA A 160 16.09 -12.70 -12.35
C ALA A 160 16.99 -11.72 -11.56
N ALA A 161 17.08 -10.46 -12.01
CA ALA A 161 17.91 -9.41 -11.43
C ALA A 161 17.05 -8.23 -10.94
N PRO A 162 17.49 -7.48 -9.91
CA PRO A 162 16.76 -6.31 -9.43
C PRO A 162 16.62 -5.25 -10.52
N LEU A 163 15.38 -4.84 -10.80
CA LEU A 163 15.05 -3.88 -11.84
C LEU A 163 14.99 -2.45 -11.27
N ASN A 164 15.91 -1.61 -11.73
CA ASN A 164 15.81 -0.16 -11.51
C ASN A 164 14.75 0.42 -12.45
N GLY A 165 13.75 1.11 -11.90
CA GLY A 165 12.72 1.76 -12.71
C GLY A 165 13.28 2.89 -13.57
N GLU A 166 12.64 3.15 -14.71
CA GLU A 166 12.83 4.38 -15.48
C GLU A 166 12.16 5.54 -14.73
N ALA A 167 12.77 6.72 -14.72
CA ALA A 167 12.12 7.93 -14.21
C ALA A 167 11.12 8.46 -15.25
N VAL A 168 9.91 8.83 -14.80
CA VAL A 168 8.89 9.42 -15.65
C VAL A 168 8.84 10.92 -15.37
N GLU A 169 8.84 11.74 -16.42
CA GLU A 169 8.65 13.19 -16.27
C GLU A 169 7.24 13.47 -15.74
N SER A 170 7.17 14.22 -14.64
CA SER A 170 5.94 14.57 -13.95
C SER A 170 5.96 16.04 -13.52
N GLU A 171 4.80 16.69 -13.60
CA GLU A 171 4.59 18.07 -13.20
C GLU A 171 3.76 18.10 -11.92
N LEU A 172 4.19 18.84 -10.89
CA LEU A 172 3.41 19.09 -9.67
C LEU A 172 2.70 20.45 -9.80
N ALA A 173 1.40 20.48 -9.55
CA ALA A 173 0.57 21.68 -9.56
C ALA A 173 0.53 22.35 -8.18
N ASP A 174 0.08 23.62 -8.13
CA ASP A 174 -0.02 24.42 -6.90
C ASP A 174 -1.00 23.84 -5.85
N ASP A 175 -1.90 22.94 -6.25
CA ASP A 175 -2.83 22.21 -5.37
C ASP A 175 -2.25 20.89 -4.83
N GLY A 176 -0.98 20.58 -5.16
CA GLY A 176 -0.30 19.36 -4.76
C GLY A 176 -0.70 18.11 -5.57
N SER A 177 -1.52 18.25 -6.62
CA SER A 177 -1.72 17.16 -7.59
C SER A 177 -0.53 17.03 -8.54
N ALA A 178 -0.26 15.82 -9.01
CA ALA A 178 0.83 15.53 -9.93
C ALA A 178 0.32 14.96 -11.25
N SER A 179 0.87 15.39 -12.38
CA SER A 179 0.44 14.94 -13.71
C SER A 179 1.59 14.39 -14.55
N PHE A 180 1.32 13.32 -15.28
CA PHE A 180 2.33 12.63 -16.11
C PHE A 180 1.67 11.77 -17.20
N ASN A 181 2.49 11.24 -18.11
CA ASN A 181 2.02 10.32 -19.16
C ASN A 181 2.22 8.87 -18.73
N VAL A 182 1.19 8.05 -18.94
CA VAL A 182 1.27 6.59 -18.81
C VAL A 182 1.14 5.91 -20.17
N GLN A 183 1.66 4.69 -20.27
CA GLN A 183 1.65 3.85 -21.47
C GLN A 183 1.26 2.40 -21.09
N PRO A 184 0.51 1.67 -21.94
CA PRO A 184 0.19 0.26 -21.74
C PRO A 184 1.42 -0.65 -21.65
N GLY A 185 1.32 -1.72 -20.85
CA GLY A 185 2.40 -2.68 -20.60
C GLY A 185 3.40 -2.28 -19.50
N PHE A 186 3.06 -1.28 -18.68
CA PHE A 186 3.95 -0.73 -17.65
C PHE A 186 3.29 -0.66 -16.27
N ARG A 187 4.10 -0.91 -15.25
CA ARG A 187 3.82 -0.59 -13.85
C ARG A 187 4.34 0.79 -13.51
N TYR A 188 3.61 1.54 -12.69
CA TYR A 188 4.01 2.86 -12.21
C TYR A 188 4.04 2.88 -10.68
N SER A 189 5.06 3.54 -10.12
CA SER A 189 5.08 3.93 -8.72
C SER A 189 5.15 5.44 -8.60
N VAL A 190 4.33 6.00 -7.72
CA VAL A 190 4.32 7.41 -7.35
C VAL A 190 4.85 7.47 -5.91
N ASN A 191 6.06 7.98 -5.68
CA ASN A 191 6.46 8.41 -4.34
C ASN A 191 6.06 9.89 -4.22
N ALA A 192 5.18 10.18 -3.26
CA ALA A 192 4.75 11.53 -2.93
C ALA A 192 5.29 11.94 -1.55
N THR A 193 5.81 13.17 -1.49
CA THR A 193 6.28 13.84 -0.28
C THR A 193 5.26 14.88 0.16
N PHE A 194 5.08 15.00 1.47
CA PHE A 194 4.18 15.93 2.15
C PHE A 194 4.93 16.53 3.35
N ASP A 195 4.38 17.56 4.00
CA ASP A 195 5.02 18.17 5.18
C ASP A 195 5.22 17.18 6.35
N ALA A 196 4.35 16.17 6.44
CA ALA A 196 4.36 15.14 7.48
C ALA A 196 5.15 13.86 7.11
N GLY A 197 5.69 13.74 5.88
CA GLY A 197 6.47 12.56 5.49
C GLY A 197 6.33 12.16 4.02
N GLU A 198 6.53 10.88 3.71
CA GLU A 198 6.42 10.35 2.34
C GLU A 198 5.60 9.05 2.29
N ALA A 199 4.95 8.82 1.13
CA ALA A 199 4.16 7.63 0.87
C ALA A 199 4.34 7.15 -0.58
N LEU A 200 4.44 5.84 -0.74
CA LEU A 200 4.60 5.16 -2.02
C LEU A 200 3.27 4.53 -2.46
N TYR A 201 2.83 4.86 -3.67
CA TYR A 201 1.64 4.29 -4.29
C TYR A 201 2.01 3.57 -5.58
N VAL A 202 1.32 2.47 -5.89
CA VAL A 202 1.60 1.63 -7.07
C VAL A 202 0.31 1.28 -7.84
N PHE A 203 0.38 1.37 -9.16
CA PHE A 203 -0.67 0.89 -10.07
C PHE A 203 -0.06 0.34 -11.36
N THR A 204 -0.85 -0.42 -12.13
CA THR A 204 -0.43 -0.94 -13.44
C THR A 204 -1.26 -0.35 -14.57
N VAL A 205 -0.70 -0.34 -15.78
CA VAL A 205 -1.39 -0.05 -17.03
C VAL A 205 -1.25 -1.29 -17.89
N PRO A 206 -2.23 -2.20 -17.90
CA PRO A 206 -2.14 -3.46 -18.64
C PRO A 206 -1.91 -3.21 -20.14
N SER A 207 -1.19 -4.12 -20.79
CA SER A 207 -1.16 -4.16 -22.27
C SER A 207 -2.52 -4.60 -22.79
N VAL A 208 -3.01 -3.93 -23.83
CA VAL A 208 -4.23 -4.30 -24.60
C VAL A 208 -3.99 -5.45 -25.58
#